data_AF-A0A6H5H5Y3-F1
#
_entry.id   AF-A0A6H5H5Y3-F1
#
_cell.length_a   1.000
_cell.length_b   1.000
_cell.length_c   1.000
_cell.angle_alpha   90.00
_cell.angle_beta   90.00
_cell.angle_gamma   90.00
#
_symmetry.space_group_name_H-M   'P 1'
#
loop_
_entity.id
_entity.type
_entity.pdbx_description
1 polymer ?
#
loop_
_entity_poly.entity_id
_entity_poly.type
_entity_poly.pdbx_seq_one_letter_code
_entity_poly.pdbx_strand_id
1 'polypeptide(L)'
;MSLRVAIDSLIKIFSFVLLQDAHTVEFGDFKFGPTNITTLRLMDPQKHMVQATVHDWIFGEKQQGRKLRITPDTVKSSSALMYDAVILYAQALHILQQDKSPSPLSCFPDAEGEKEGAEEDENGAESLVEEQEAAE
;
A
#
# COMPACT_ATOMS: atom_id res chain seq x y z
N MET A 1 25.26 40.72 -14.36
CA MET A 1 24.74 39.52 -13.67
C MET A 1 23.70 38.86 -14.55
N SER A 2 23.69 37.56 -14.81
CA SER A 2 24.75 36.58 -14.98
C SER A 2 24.07 35.42 -15.73
N LEU A 3 24.72 34.84 -16.74
CA LEU A 3 24.19 33.67 -17.47
C LEU A 3 23.78 32.53 -16.51
N ARG A 4 24.41 32.46 -15.31
CA ARG A 4 24.04 31.56 -14.21
C ARG A 4 22.62 31.80 -13.64
N VAL A 5 22.12 33.02 -13.61
CA VAL A 5 20.76 33.35 -13.11
C VAL A 5 19.69 32.94 -14.13
N ALA A 6 19.99 33.00 -15.43
CA ALA A 6 19.14 32.47 -16.48
C ALA A 6 19.18 30.93 -16.51
N ILE A 7 20.34 30.32 -16.23
CA ILE A 7 20.50 28.88 -16.07
C ILE A 7 19.73 28.38 -14.82
N ASP A 8 19.78 29.09 -13.69
CA ASP A 8 18.98 28.80 -12.49
C ASP A 8 17.47 29.08 -12.69
N SER A 9 17.11 29.99 -13.62
CA SER A 9 15.70 30.23 -14.00
C SER A 9 15.16 29.18 -14.98
N LEU A 10 16.00 28.57 -15.81
CA LEU A 10 15.63 27.53 -16.77
C LEU A 10 15.71 26.11 -16.17
N ILE A 11 16.51 25.87 -15.13
CA ILE A 11 16.52 24.58 -14.40
C ILE A 11 15.32 24.46 -13.43
N LYS A 12 14.65 25.58 -13.09
CA LYS A 12 13.37 25.62 -12.37
C LYS A 12 12.15 25.32 -13.25
N ILE A 13 12.35 24.75 -14.43
CA ILE A 13 11.27 24.16 -15.23
C ILE A 13 10.82 22.90 -14.50
N PHE A 14 9.60 22.96 -13.95
CA PHE A 14 8.97 22.05 -12.99
C PHE A 14 9.35 20.56 -13.15
N SER A 15 9.65 19.90 -12.02
CA SER A 15 9.88 18.45 -11.91
C SER A 15 8.73 17.83 -11.10
N PHE A 16 8.13 16.75 -11.63
CA PHE A 16 7.03 16.04 -10.97
C PHE A 16 7.43 14.60 -10.67
N VAL A 17 7.08 14.13 -9.48
CA VAL A 17 7.23 12.73 -9.07
C VAL A 17 5.85 12.11 -8.91
N LEU A 18 5.55 11.09 -9.71
CA LEU A 18 4.30 10.34 -9.63
C LEU A 18 4.55 8.99 -8.96
N LEU A 19 3.83 8.72 -7.86
CA LEU A 19 4.05 7.53 -7.05
C LEU A 19 3.16 6.34 -7.42
N GLN A 20 1.91 6.58 -7.82
CA GLN A 20 0.94 5.48 -8.02
C GLN A 20 0.42 5.46 -9.46
N ASP A 21 0.52 4.28 -10.08
CA ASP A 21 -0.06 3.95 -11.37
C ASP A 21 0.27 4.93 -12.51
N ALA A 22 1.40 5.62 -12.41
CA ALA A 22 1.88 6.52 -13.47
C ALA A 22 2.09 5.79 -14.80
N HIS A 23 2.35 4.48 -14.76
CA HIS A 23 2.43 3.61 -15.94
C HIS A 23 1.10 3.43 -16.68
N THR A 24 -0.01 3.85 -16.09
CA THR A 24 -1.34 3.85 -16.70
C THR A 24 -1.72 5.19 -17.34
N VAL A 25 -0.87 6.22 -17.19
CA VAL A 25 -1.11 7.58 -17.69
C VAL A 25 -0.38 7.79 -19.01
N GLU A 26 -1.03 8.46 -19.96
CA GLU A 26 -0.40 8.85 -21.23
C GLU A 26 0.29 10.21 -21.12
N PHE A 27 1.61 10.22 -21.27
CA PHE A 27 2.41 11.47 -21.19
C PHE A 27 2.57 12.19 -22.54
N GLY A 28 1.76 11.88 -23.56
CA GLY A 28 1.94 12.34 -24.95
C GLY A 28 2.31 13.81 -25.09
N ASP A 29 1.52 14.69 -24.48
CA ASP A 29 1.68 16.14 -24.55
C ASP A 29 2.84 16.67 -23.70
N PHE A 30 3.27 15.90 -22.70
CA PHE A 30 4.33 16.26 -21.77
C PHE A 30 5.70 15.67 -22.16
N LYS A 31 5.76 14.75 -23.12
CA LYS A 31 7.00 14.11 -23.61
C LYS A 31 7.94 15.07 -24.34
N PHE A 32 7.40 16.12 -24.97
CA PHE A 32 8.18 17.07 -25.78
C PHE A 32 8.37 18.41 -25.07
N GLY A 33 7.84 18.57 -23.86
CA GLY A 33 8.06 19.75 -23.03
C GLY A 33 9.43 19.71 -22.34
N PRO A 34 9.95 20.85 -21.86
CA PRO A 34 11.20 20.91 -21.12
C PRO A 34 11.11 20.32 -19.69
N THR A 35 9.99 19.65 -19.36
CA THR A 35 9.67 19.13 -18.02
C THR A 35 10.14 17.68 -17.87
N ASN A 36 10.97 17.44 -16.86
CA ASN A 36 11.34 16.08 -16.47
C ASN A 36 10.26 15.48 -15.58
N ILE A 37 9.73 14.32 -15.98
CA ILE A 37 8.77 13.55 -15.19
C ILE A 37 9.45 12.27 -14.75
N THR A 38 9.57 12.08 -13.44
CA THR A 38 10.10 10.86 -12.85
C THR A 38 8.94 10.07 -12.24
N THR A 39 8.84 8.80 -12.57
CA THR A 39 7.75 7.93 -12.10
C THR A 39 8.32 6.76 -11.31
N LEU A 40 7.62 6.36 -10.25
CA LEU A 40 7.90 5.11 -9.55
C LEU A 40 6.88 4.05 -10.01
N ARG A 41 7.37 2.82 -10.23
CA ARG A 41 6.52 1.67 -10.52
C ARG A 41 6.81 0.57 -9.51
N LEU A 42 5.77 0.14 -8.79
CA LEU A 42 5.88 -0.85 -7.73
C LEU A 42 6.13 -2.28 -8.27
N MET A 43 5.61 -2.58 -9.45
CA MET A 43 5.66 -3.89 -10.08
C MET A 43 6.34 -3.85 -11.44
N ASP A 44 7.26 -4.79 -11.67
CA ASP A 44 7.96 -4.92 -12.95
C ASP A 44 7.17 -5.85 -13.90
N PRO A 45 6.64 -5.36 -15.03
CA PRO A 45 5.86 -6.15 -15.98
C PRO A 45 6.69 -7.21 -16.72
N GLN A 46 8.01 -7.09 -16.71
CA GLN A 46 8.92 -8.04 -17.35
C GLN A 46 9.24 -9.24 -16.45
N LYS A 47 8.90 -9.17 -15.16
CA LYS A 47 9.05 -10.32 -14.28
C LYS A 47 8.10 -11.44 -14.70
N HIS A 48 8.67 -12.64 -14.86
CA HIS A 48 7.92 -13.84 -15.25
C HIS A 48 6.68 -14.08 -14.36
N MET A 49 6.79 -13.88 -13.04
CA MET A 49 5.65 -14.06 -12.15
C MET A 49 4.49 -13.11 -12.47
N VAL A 50 4.77 -11.84 -12.81
CA VAL A 50 3.72 -10.88 -13.16
C VAL A 50 3.04 -11.30 -14.47
N GLN A 51 3.82 -11.73 -15.46
CA GLN A 51 3.29 -12.20 -16.74
C GLN A 51 2.43 -13.45 -16.57
N ALA A 52 2.90 -14.42 -15.78
CA ALA A 52 2.16 -15.65 -15.48
C ALA A 52 0.84 -15.36 -14.74
N THR A 53 0.89 -14.59 -13.66
CA THR A 53 -0.31 -14.23 -12.89
C THR A 53 -1.36 -13.52 -13.75
N VAL A 54 -0.94 -12.58 -14.60
CA VAL A 54 -1.87 -11.89 -15.52
C VAL A 54 -2.45 -12.85 -16.55
N HIS A 55 -1.66 -13.79 -17.07
CA HIS A 55 -2.14 -14.83 -17.98
C HIS A 55 -3.19 -15.71 -17.31
N ASP A 56 -2.95 -16.13 -16.07
CA ASP A 56 -3.86 -16.96 -15.28
C ASP A 56 -5.19 -16.24 -15.03
N TRP A 57 -5.15 -14.94 -14.70
CA TRP A 57 -6.38 -14.14 -14.56
C TRP A 57 -7.18 -14.07 -15.85
N ILE A 58 -6.52 -13.79 -16.98
CA ILE A 58 -7.18 -13.71 -18.29
C ILE A 58 -7.80 -15.06 -18.67
N PHE A 59 -7.06 -16.15 -18.43
CA PHE A 59 -7.52 -17.50 -18.74
C PHE A 59 -8.69 -17.91 -17.84
N GLY A 60 -8.61 -17.65 -16.53
CA GLY A 60 -9.69 -17.93 -15.58
C GLY A 60 -10.98 -17.19 -15.93
N GLU A 61 -10.90 -15.91 -16.29
CA GLU A 61 -12.05 -15.13 -16.73
C GLU A 61 -12.65 -15.66 -18.03
N LYS A 62 -11.79 -16.06 -18.98
CA LYS A 62 -12.22 -16.67 -20.24
C LYS A 62 -12.99 -17.97 -20.01
N GLN A 63 -12.58 -18.79 -19.06
CA GLN A 63 -13.31 -20.02 -18.71
C GLN A 63 -14.71 -19.73 -18.16
N GLN A 64 -14.90 -18.59 -17.51
CA GLN A 64 -16.21 -18.12 -17.02
C GLN A 64 -17.02 -17.37 -18.10
N GLY A 65 -16.56 -17.39 -19.36
CA GLY A 65 -17.20 -16.69 -20.47
C GLY A 65 -17.04 -15.17 -20.44
N ARG A 66 -16.19 -14.63 -19.55
CA ARG A 66 -15.89 -13.20 -19.44
C ARG A 66 -14.60 -12.86 -20.16
N LYS A 67 -14.44 -11.58 -20.54
CA LYS A 67 -13.23 -11.10 -21.21
C LYS A 67 -12.55 -10.05 -20.34
N LEU A 68 -11.42 -10.42 -19.75
CA LEU A 68 -10.56 -9.50 -19.04
C LEU A 68 -9.57 -8.84 -20.03
N ARG A 69 -9.60 -7.52 -20.11
CA ARG A 69 -8.75 -6.74 -21.03
C ARG A 69 -7.65 -6.04 -20.24
N ILE A 70 -6.67 -6.82 -19.80
CA ILE A 70 -5.49 -6.32 -19.09
C ILE A 70 -4.22 -6.89 -19.74
N THR A 71 -3.11 -6.20 -19.54
CA THR A 71 -1.76 -6.69 -19.84
C THR A 71 -0.89 -6.48 -18.60
N PRO A 72 0.30 -7.11 -18.51
CA PRO A 72 1.25 -6.83 -17.43
C PRO A 72 1.57 -5.34 -17.25
N ASP A 73 1.52 -4.57 -18.34
CA ASP A 73 1.76 -3.13 -18.34
C ASP A 73 0.59 -2.29 -17.85
N THR A 74 -0.64 -2.82 -17.82
CA THR A 74 -1.83 -2.03 -17.45
C THR A 74 -2.42 -2.44 -16.10
N VAL A 75 -1.82 -3.41 -15.40
CA VAL A 75 -2.29 -3.80 -14.06
C VAL A 75 -2.11 -2.62 -13.10
N LYS A 76 -3.18 -2.29 -12.36
CA LYS A 76 -3.14 -1.28 -11.31
C LYS A 76 -2.43 -1.81 -10.07
N SER A 77 -1.65 -0.96 -9.42
CA SER A 77 -0.93 -1.30 -8.20
C SER A 77 -1.88 -1.71 -7.08
N SER A 78 -3.08 -1.13 -7.01
CA SER A 78 -4.11 -1.56 -6.06
C SER A 78 -4.57 -2.99 -6.28
N SER A 79 -4.75 -3.42 -7.53
CA SER A 79 -5.13 -4.81 -7.86
C SER A 79 -4.01 -5.80 -7.55
N ALA A 80 -2.75 -5.42 -7.82
CA ALA A 80 -1.59 -6.24 -7.45
C ALA A 80 -1.46 -6.39 -5.93
N LEU A 81 -1.62 -5.29 -5.17
CA LEU A 81 -1.59 -5.32 -3.71
C LEU A 81 -2.73 -6.15 -3.11
N MET A 82 -3.93 -6.12 -3.69
CA MET A 82 -5.04 -6.99 -3.25
C MET A 82 -4.72 -8.47 -3.46
N TYR A 83 -4.09 -8.82 -4.59
CA TYR A 83 -3.64 -10.17 -4.86
C TYR A 83 -2.60 -10.64 -3.82
N ASP A 84 -1.58 -9.81 -3.57
CA ASP A 84 -0.55 -10.10 -2.57
C ASP A 84 -1.13 -10.21 -1.15
N ALA A 85 -2.08 -9.34 -0.79
CA ALA A 85 -2.75 -9.37 0.51
C ALA A 85 -3.52 -10.68 0.76
N VAL A 86 -4.25 -11.18 -0.25
CA VAL A 86 -4.97 -12.45 -0.14
C VAL A 86 -4.01 -13.63 0.00
N ILE A 87 -2.91 -13.64 -0.76
CA ILE A 87 -1.89 -14.69 -0.64
C ILE A 87 -1.25 -14.66 0.75
N LEU A 88 -0.83 -13.48 1.20
CA LEU A 88 -0.20 -13.30 2.51
C LEU A 88 -1.13 -13.74 3.64
N TYR A 89 -2.40 -13.35 3.57
CA TYR A 89 -3.42 -13.75 4.54
C TYR A 89 -3.62 -15.27 4.56
N ALA A 90 -3.77 -15.91 3.40
CA ALA A 90 -3.92 -17.36 3.31
C ALA A 90 -2.69 -18.11 3.85
N GLN A 91 -1.48 -17.61 3.56
CA GLN A 91 -0.24 -18.16 4.09
C GLN A 91 -0.17 -18.03 5.61
N ALA A 92 -0.51 -16.86 6.15
CA ALA A 92 -0.52 -16.62 7.58
C ALA A 92 -1.49 -17.58 8.30
N LEU A 93 -2.72 -17.73 7.80
CA LEU A 93 -3.68 -18.69 8.36
C LEU A 93 -3.17 -20.13 8.31
N HIS A 94 -2.53 -20.53 7.22
CA HIS A 94 -1.97 -21.87 7.06
C HIS A 94 -0.85 -22.15 8.08
N ILE A 95 0.05 -21.18 8.28
CA ILE A 95 1.16 -21.27 9.26
C ILE A 95 0.61 -21.34 10.68
N LEU A 96 -0.42 -20.55 10.98
CA LEU A 96 -1.05 -20.52 12.30
C LEU A 96 -1.80 -21.81 12.64
N GLN A 97 -1.97 -22.74 11.68
CA GLN A 97 -2.76 -23.98 11.83
C GLN A 97 -4.10 -23.73 12.53
N GLN A 98 -4.71 -22.58 12.26
CA GLN A 98 -5.95 -22.16 12.91
C GLN A 98 -7.10 -22.98 12.35
N ASP A 99 -7.54 -23.98 13.11
CA ASP A 99 -8.77 -24.73 12.90
C ASP A 99 -9.99 -24.05 13.55
N LYS A 100 -9.79 -22.83 14.07
CA LYS A 100 -10.81 -22.09 14.80
C LYS A 100 -11.75 -21.39 13.82
N SER A 101 -13.02 -21.80 13.85
CA SER A 101 -14.07 -21.11 13.10
C SER A 101 -14.20 -19.67 13.60
N PRO A 102 -14.29 -18.66 12.70
CA PRO A 102 -14.48 -17.29 13.12
C PRO A 102 -15.80 -17.15 13.88
N SER A 103 -15.77 -16.56 15.07
CA SER A 103 -16.96 -16.15 15.80
C SER A 103 -17.43 -14.79 15.28
N PRO A 104 -18.75 -14.56 15.13
CA PRO A 104 -19.27 -13.23 14.82
C PRO A 104 -18.81 -12.21 15.86
N LEU A 105 -18.39 -11.03 15.39
CA LEU A 105 -18.07 -9.89 16.24
C LEU A 105 -19.13 -8.81 16.02
N SER A 106 -19.61 -8.19 17.10
CA SER A 106 -20.48 -7.02 17.06
C SER A 106 -19.62 -5.74 17.18
N CYS A 107 -19.92 -4.71 16.38
CA CYS A 107 -19.25 -3.40 16.49
C CYS A 107 -19.76 -2.58 17.68
N PHE A 108 -20.87 -3.01 18.29
CA PHE A 108 -21.43 -2.43 19.49
C PHE A 108 -21.24 -3.44 20.61
N PRO A 109 -20.68 -3.04 21.77
CA PRO A 109 -20.57 -3.93 22.89
C PRO A 109 -21.98 -4.34 23.33
N ASP A 110 -22.27 -5.63 23.25
CA ASP A 110 -23.43 -6.20 23.90
C ASP A 110 -23.22 -6.00 25.41
N ALA A 111 -24.25 -5.55 26.13
CA ALA A 111 -24.15 -5.17 27.54
C ALA A 111 -23.76 -6.32 28.50
N GLU A 112 -23.50 -7.52 27.97
CA GLU A 112 -23.15 -8.71 28.73
C GLU A 112 -22.10 -9.53 27.97
N GLY A 113 -20.81 -9.28 28.26
CA GLY A 113 -19.74 -10.04 27.60
C GLY A 113 -18.31 -9.63 27.89
N GLU A 114 -18.03 -8.92 28.99
CA GLU A 114 -16.66 -8.67 29.42
C GLU A 114 -16.13 -9.92 30.14
N LYS A 115 -15.60 -10.87 29.36
CA LYS A 115 -14.69 -11.91 29.85
C LYS A 115 -13.53 -12.12 28.87
N GLU A 116 -12.39 -11.59 29.31
CA GLU A 116 -11.03 -12.10 29.15
C GLU A 116 -10.40 -12.13 27.75
N GLY A 117 -9.61 -11.10 27.48
CA GLY A 117 -8.25 -11.27 26.98
C GLY A 117 -7.32 -10.50 27.93
N ALA A 118 -6.54 -11.21 28.74
CA ALA A 118 -5.61 -10.64 29.69
C ALA A 118 -4.55 -9.80 28.96
N GLU A 119 -4.45 -8.54 29.36
CA GLU A 119 -3.37 -7.62 29.04
C GLU A 119 -2.17 -7.99 29.92
N GLU A 120 -1.07 -8.41 29.32
CA GLU A 120 0.19 -8.62 30.04
C GLU A 120 0.86 -7.25 30.25
N ASP A 121 0.95 -6.85 31.52
CA ASP A 121 1.56 -5.63 32.02
C ASP A 121 3.02 -5.46 31.55
N GLU A 122 3.28 -4.41 30.75
CA GLU A 122 4.64 -3.83 30.67
C GLU A 122 4.83 -2.84 31.82
N ASN A 123 5.37 -3.38 32.91
CA ASN A 123 5.76 -2.66 34.11
C ASN A 123 7.02 -1.81 33.82
N GLY A 124 6.81 -0.58 33.35
CA GLY A 124 7.84 0.46 33.22
C GLY A 124 7.62 1.54 34.27
N ALA A 125 8.38 1.47 35.36
CA ALA A 125 8.30 2.37 36.50
C ALA A 125 8.48 3.85 36.10
N GLU A 126 7.54 4.70 36.50
CA GLU A 126 7.79 6.14 36.66
C GLU A 126 7.52 6.53 38.12
N SER A 127 8.60 6.90 38.79
CA SER A 127 8.66 7.25 40.20
C SER A 127 8.03 8.62 40.46
N LEU A 128 7.18 8.66 41.48
CA LEU A 128 6.68 9.85 42.16
C LEU A 128 7.84 10.74 42.63
N VAL A 129 7.81 12.02 42.26
CA VAL A 129 8.43 13.09 43.03
C VAL A 129 7.31 14.02 43.46
N GLU A 130 6.84 13.85 44.70
CA GLU A 130 6.07 14.88 45.40
C GLU A 130 7.05 15.95 45.86
N GLU A 131 6.90 17.17 45.34
CA GLU A 131 7.53 18.37 45.88
C GLU A 131 6.48 19.09 46.75
N GLN A 132 6.73 19.15 48.06
CA GLN A 132 5.96 19.92 49.04
C GLN A 132 6.45 21.36 49.09
N GLU A 133 5.56 22.34 49.00
CA GLU A 133 5.71 23.69 49.59
C GLU A 133 4.37 24.43 49.51
N ALA A 134 3.88 25.26 50.43
CA ALA A 134 3.98 25.43 51.88
C ALA A 134 2.75 26.29 52.25
N ALA A 135 2.20 26.13 53.45
CA ALA A 135 1.27 27.08 54.04
C ALA A 135 1.73 27.39 55.46
N GLU A 136 2.37 28.53 55.63
CA GLU A 136 2.18 29.45 56.77
C GLU A 136 2.49 30.89 56.33
#